data_AF-A0A1Q5U4F7-F1
#
_entry.id   AF-A0A1Q5U4F7-F1
#
_cell.length_a   1.000
_cell.length_b   1.000
_cell.length_c   1.000
_cell.angle_alpha   90.00
_cell.angle_beta   90.00
_cell.angle_gamma   90.00
#
_symmetry.space_group_name_H-M   'P 1'
#
loop_
_entity.id
_entity.type
_entity.pdbx_description
1 polymer ?
#
loop_
_entity_poly.entity_id
_entity_poly.type
_entity_poly.pdbx_seq_one_letter_code
_entity_poly.pdbx_strand_id
1 'polypeptide(L)'
;MLLLQYNPFPSPQSPYTVPGPIYVHADLQDCIPFQCDGRVPEQQRRRLLAVRAFDEKNMMVGFAVVEGEELGKKAGEMLGEDGVGFLLVYYAGPGCFAVRVDRA
;
A
#
# COMPACT_ATOMS: atom_id res chain seq x y z
N MET A 1 -8.15 -14.98 12.65
CA MET A 1 -7.18 -14.46 11.65
C MET A 1 -6.77 -15.57 10.70
N LEU A 2 -6.74 -15.28 9.40
CA LEU A 2 -6.22 -16.15 8.36
C LEU A 2 -4.91 -15.56 7.84
N LEU A 3 -3.91 -16.41 7.64
CA LEU A 3 -2.65 -16.07 6.99
C LEU A 3 -2.73 -16.53 5.52
N LEU A 4 -2.69 -15.58 4.59
CA LEU A 4 -2.86 -15.83 3.16
C LEU A 4 -1.69 -15.23 2.38
N GLN A 5 -1.37 -15.83 1.24
CA GLN A 5 -0.47 -15.21 0.26
C GLN A 5 -1.26 -14.22 -0.60
N TYR A 6 -0.74 -13.02 -0.75
CA TYR A 6 -1.35 -11.97 -1.58
C TYR A 6 -0.32 -11.31 -2.47
N ASN A 7 -0.70 -11.09 -3.73
CA ASN A 7 0.08 -10.30 -4.68
C ASN A 7 -0.62 -8.96 -4.91
N PRO A 8 -0.04 -7.82 -4.47
CA PRO A 8 -0.65 -6.51 -4.67
C PRO A 8 -0.49 -5.97 -6.11
N PHE A 9 0.32 -6.63 -6.95
CA PHE A 9 0.53 -6.17 -8.32
C PHE A 9 -0.64 -6.52 -9.23
N PRO A 10 -1.06 -5.58 -10.11
CA PRO A 10 -2.09 -5.84 -11.10
C PRO A 10 -1.61 -6.75 -12.24
N SER A 11 -0.30 -6.84 -12.48
CA SER A 11 0.31 -7.72 -13.49
C SER A 11 1.38 -8.62 -12.89
N PRO A 12 1.34 -9.94 -13.15
CA PRO A 12 2.36 -10.88 -12.68
C PRO A 12 3.70 -10.76 -13.41
N GLN A 13 3.81 -9.90 -14.43
CA GLN A 13 5.01 -9.77 -15.26
C GLN A 13 5.98 -8.69 -14.77
N SER A 14 5.60 -7.88 -13.78
CA SER A 14 6.51 -6.90 -13.21
C SER A 14 7.70 -7.58 -12.52
N PRO A 15 8.95 -7.13 -12.72
CA PRO A 15 10.09 -7.65 -11.97
C PRO A 15 10.00 -7.32 -10.46
N TYR A 16 9.08 -6.45 -10.05
CA TYR A 16 8.83 -6.11 -8.65
C TYR A 16 7.73 -6.95 -8.00
N THR A 17 7.12 -7.89 -8.74
CA THR A 17 6.10 -8.78 -8.18
C THR A 17 6.70 -9.68 -7.11
N VAL A 18 6.26 -9.48 -5.86
CA VAL A 18 6.67 -10.32 -4.73
C VAL A 18 5.42 -10.63 -3.92
N PRO A 19 4.74 -11.77 -4.18
CA PRO A 19 3.66 -12.24 -3.34
C PRO A 19 4.17 -12.41 -1.90
N GLY A 20 3.43 -11.88 -0.94
CA GLY A 20 3.81 -11.88 0.46
C GLY A 20 2.65 -12.28 1.36
N PRO A 21 2.95 -12.63 2.62
CA PRO A 21 1.90 -12.95 3.57
C PRO A 21 1.10 -11.71 3.96
N ILE A 22 -0.22 -11.86 4.07
CA ILE A 22 -1.12 -10.91 4.71
C ILE A 22 -1.97 -11.63 5.75
N TYR A 23 -2.39 -10.87 6.77
CA TYR A 23 -3.34 -11.34 7.77
C TYR A 23 -4.70 -10.72 7.51
N VAL A 24 -5.74 -11.56 7.44
CA VAL A 24 -7.13 -11.14 7.21
C VAL A 24 -8.01 -11.69 8.34
N HIS A 25 -9.00 -10.92 8.79
CA HIS A 25 -10.00 -11.44 9.72
C HIS A 25 -10.90 -12.45 8.99
N ALA A 26 -11.19 -13.59 9.63
CA ALA A 26 -12.02 -14.64 9.03
C ALA A 26 -13.52 -14.26 9.09
N ASP A 27 -13.91 -13.60 10.18
CA ASP A 27 -15.29 -13.30 10.51
C ASP A 27 -15.56 -11.79 10.44
N LEU A 28 -16.60 -11.42 9.70
CA LEU A 28 -17.04 -10.03 9.54
C LEU A 28 -17.57 -9.39 10.83
N GLN A 29 -17.92 -10.21 11.84
CA GLN A 29 -18.34 -9.74 13.16
C GLN A 29 -17.17 -9.18 13.97
N ASP A 30 -15.96 -9.68 13.74
CA ASP A 30 -14.75 -9.25 14.45
C ASP A 30 -14.11 -8.01 13.82
N CYS A 31 -14.28 -7.85 12.50
CA CYS A 31 -13.71 -6.72 11.77
C CYS A 31 -14.54 -6.44 10.51
N ILE A 32 -15.21 -5.29 10.52
CA ILE A 32 -15.95 -4.80 9.36
C ILE A 32 -14.94 -4.24 8.35
N PRO A 33 -15.04 -4.57 7.05
CA PRO A 33 -14.18 -4.01 6.03
C PRO A 33 -14.20 -2.48 6.06
N PHE A 34 -13.01 -1.89 6.03
CA PHE A 34 -12.86 -0.44 5.95
C PHE A 34 -13.50 0.08 4.66
N GLN A 35 -14.37 1.08 4.78
CA GLN A 35 -14.90 1.81 3.63
C GLN A 35 -13.99 3.00 3.34
N CYS A 36 -13.43 3.05 2.14
CA CYS A 36 -12.52 4.13 1.76
C CYS A 36 -13.25 5.48 1.77
N ASP A 37 -12.84 6.35 2.69
CA ASP A 37 -13.33 7.73 2.84
C ASP A 37 -12.27 8.77 2.45
N GLY A 38 -11.20 8.32 1.79
CA GLY A 38 -10.04 9.13 1.42
C GLY A 38 -9.07 9.43 2.57
N ARG A 39 -9.34 8.99 3.80
CA ARG A 39 -8.44 9.17 4.94
C ARG A 39 -7.52 7.96 5.10
N VAL A 40 -6.33 8.22 5.62
CA VAL A 40 -5.40 7.15 6.01
C VAL A 40 -5.93 6.47 7.28
N PRO A 41 -6.14 5.12 7.28
CA PRO A 41 -6.60 4.43 8.47
C PRO A 41 -5.58 4.47 9.62
N GLU A 42 -6.07 4.40 10.86
CA GLU A 42 -5.24 4.48 12.08
C GLU A 42 -4.10 3.47 12.10
N GLN A 43 -4.33 2.27 11.53
CA GLN A 43 -3.33 1.21 11.44
C GLN A 43 -2.06 1.66 10.71
N GLN A 44 -2.21 2.42 9.62
CA GLN A 44 -1.09 2.93 8.84
C GLN A 44 -0.49 4.17 9.51
N ARG A 45 -1.33 5.07 10.06
CA ARG A 45 -0.89 6.32 10.71
C ARG A 45 0.17 6.14 11.79
N ARG A 46 0.06 5.06 12.57
CA ARG A 46 0.95 4.77 13.71
C ARG A 46 2.25 4.02 13.36
N ARG A 47 2.60 3.91 12.07
CA ARG A 47 3.71 3.08 11.59
C ARG A 47 4.66 3.87 10.70
N LEU A 48 5.93 3.47 10.69
CA LEU A 48 6.88 3.87 9.66
C LEU A 48 6.60 3.06 8.39
N LEU A 49 6.43 3.76 7.27
CA LEU A 49 5.95 3.19 6.01
C LEU A 49 6.94 3.42 4.88
N ALA A 50 7.17 2.37 4.09
CA ALA A 50 7.90 2.41 2.83
C ALA A 50 6.89 2.55 1.68
N VAL A 51 6.84 3.72 1.05
CA VAL A 51 5.95 4.06 -0.06
C VAL A 51 6.72 3.91 -1.37
N ARG A 52 6.22 3.08 -2.29
CA ARG A 52 6.83 2.82 -3.59
C ARG A 52 5.86 3.25 -4.69
N ALA A 53 6.31 4.14 -5.58
CA ALA A 53 5.55 4.58 -6.73
C ALA A 53 5.87 3.73 -7.96
N PHE A 54 4.83 3.36 -8.70
CA PHE A 54 4.92 2.55 -9.90
C PHE A 54 4.24 3.25 -11.06
N ASP A 55 4.83 3.14 -12.26
CA ASP A 55 4.21 3.58 -13.50
C ASP A 55 3.16 2.57 -14.03
N GLU A 56 2.51 2.89 -15.15
CA GLU A 56 1.52 2.01 -15.79
C GLU A 56 2.12 0.68 -16.31
N LYS A 57 3.44 0.63 -16.50
CA LYS A 57 4.18 -0.57 -16.88
C LYS A 57 4.63 -1.38 -15.66
N ASN A 58 4.18 -1.00 -14.46
CA ASN A 58 4.51 -1.62 -13.18
C ASN A 58 6.01 -1.56 -12.83
N MET A 59 6.71 -0.52 -13.29
CA MET A 59 8.09 -0.24 -12.94
C MET A 59 8.17 0.78 -11.81
N MET A 60 9.06 0.55 -10.84
CA MET A 60 9.24 1.49 -9.74
C MET A 60 9.90 2.77 -10.26
N VAL A 61 9.23 3.90 -10.06
CA VAL A 61 9.68 5.23 -10.51
C VAL A 61 9.95 6.20 -9.36
N GLY A 62 9.53 5.85 -8.14
CA GLY A 62 9.75 6.69 -6.96
C GLY A 62 9.65 5.91 -5.66
N PHE A 63 10.23 6.48 -4.60
CA PHE A 63 10.25 5.87 -3.28
C PHE A 63 10.33 6.94 -2.18
N ALA A 64 9.69 6.67 -1.06
CA ALA A 64 9.85 7.43 0.18
C ALA A 64 9.69 6.52 1.40
N VAL A 65 10.34 6.88 2.51
CA VAL A 65 10.01 6.37 3.84
C VAL A 65 9.38 7.50 4.62
N VAL A 66 8.19 7.28 5.18
CA VAL A 66 7.44 8.31 5.90
C VAL A 66 6.85 7.77 7.18
N GLU A 67 6.69 8.66 8.17
CA GLU A 67 5.77 8.40 9.27
C GLU A 67 4.33 8.33 8.73
N GLY A 68 3.51 7.47 9.32
CA GLY A 68 2.17 7.20 8.81
C GLY A 68 1.24 8.41 8.77
N GLU A 69 1.44 9.40 9.64
CA GLU A 69 0.71 10.68 9.61
C GLU A 69 0.99 11.48 8.33
N GLU A 70 2.19 11.34 7.76
CA GLU A 70 2.60 12.04 6.53
C GLU A 70 2.19 11.27 5.26
N LEU A 71 1.64 10.05 5.39
CA LEU A 71 1.32 9.19 4.24
C LEU A 71 0.39 9.87 3.26
N GLY A 72 -0.70 10.49 3.73
CA GLY A 72 -1.69 11.11 2.85
C GLY A 72 -1.10 12.23 1.99
N LYS A 73 -0.29 13.10 2.63
CA LYS A 73 0.42 14.18 1.95
C LYS A 73 1.42 13.64 0.93
N LYS A 74 2.31 12.73 1.35
CA LYS A 74 3.34 12.17 0.46
C LYS A 74 2.71 11.40 -0.70
N ALA A 75 1.63 10.65 -0.46
CA ALA A 75 0.92 9.95 -1.51
C ALA A 75 0.32 10.91 -2.54
N GLY A 76 -0.29 12.01 -2.09
CA GLY A 76 -0.79 13.06 -2.97
C GLY A 76 0.29 13.73 -3.81
N GLU A 77 1.46 14.01 -3.23
CA GLU A 77 2.63 14.54 -3.95
C GLU A 77 3.09 13.57 -5.04
N MET A 78 3.37 12.30 -4.69
CA MET A 78 3.86 11.30 -5.64
C MET A 78 2.84 10.97 -6.73
N LEU A 79 1.55 10.88 -6.39
CA LEU A 79 0.49 10.71 -7.38
C LEU A 79 0.22 11.98 -8.19
N GLY A 80 0.78 13.13 -7.82
CA GLY A 80 0.78 14.33 -8.65
C GLY A 80 1.87 14.35 -9.71
N GLU A 81 2.89 13.49 -9.60
CA GLU A 81 4.00 13.42 -10.55
C GLU A 81 3.58 12.70 -11.85
N ASP A 82 4.01 13.25 -12.99
CA ASP A 82 3.80 12.65 -14.30
C ASP A 82 4.47 11.27 -14.38
N GLY A 83 3.74 10.29 -14.91
CA GLY A 83 4.24 8.93 -15.08
C GLY A 83 4.08 8.02 -13.86
N VAL A 84 3.65 8.53 -12.70
CA VAL A 84 3.24 7.67 -11.58
C VAL A 84 1.81 7.17 -11.83
N GLY A 85 1.58 5.86 -11.77
CA GLY A 85 0.27 5.23 -11.91
C GLY A 85 -0.40 4.94 -10.57
N PHE A 86 0.32 4.27 -9.66
CA PHE A 86 -0.19 3.86 -8.34
C PHE A 86 0.94 3.73 -7.32
N LEU A 87 0.59 3.64 -6.04
CA LEU A 87 1.53 3.42 -4.95
C LEU A 87 1.26 2.08 -4.27
N LEU A 88 2.33 1.36 -3.93
CA LEU A 88 2.28 0.25 -2.98
C LEU A 88 3.01 0.65 -1.71
N VAL A 89 2.32 0.51 -0.58
CA VAL A 89 2.82 0.88 0.75
C VAL A 89 3.11 -0.39 1.54
N TYR A 90 4.27 -0.43 2.17
CA TYR A 90 4.75 -1.51 3.01
C TYR A 90 5.13 -0.98 4.39
N TYR A 91 5.12 -1.82 5.41
CA TYR A 91 5.74 -1.46 6.68
C TYR A 91 7.27 -1.42 6.51
N ALA A 92 7.91 -0.36 6.99
CA ALA A 92 9.36 -0.21 6.88
C ALA A 92 10.14 -1.13 7.86
N GLY A 93 9.48 -1.52 8.96
CA GLY A 93 9.97 -2.55 9.88
C GLY A 93 9.46 -3.95 9.53
N PRO A 94 9.45 -4.90 10.48
CA PRO A 94 8.88 -6.22 10.27
C PRO A 94 7.41 -6.12 9.83
N GLY A 95 7.14 -6.51 8.60
CA GLY A 95 5.81 -6.44 8.03
C GLY A 95 5.86 -6.53 6.51
N CYS A 96 4.73 -6.92 5.94
CA CYS A 96 4.59 -7.09 4.51
C CYS A 96 3.82 -5.91 3.91
N PHE A 97 3.09 -6.17 2.82
CA PHE A 97 2.19 -5.22 2.20
C PHE A 97 1.21 -4.62 3.23
N ALA A 98 1.06 -3.30 3.21
CA ALA A 98 0.15 -2.58 4.07
C ALA A 98 -1.12 -2.19 3.30
N VAL A 99 -0.99 -1.36 2.26
CA VAL A 99 -2.08 -0.86 1.44
C VAL A 99 -1.60 -0.50 0.04
N ARG A 100 -2.54 -0.45 -0.92
CA ARG A 100 -2.35 0.20 -2.21
C ARG A 100 -3.05 1.56 -2.18
N VAL A 101 -2.48 2.55 -2.84
CA VAL A 101 -3.07 3.87 -3.00
C VAL A 101 -3.19 4.19 -4.48
N ASP A 102 -4.40 4.55 -4.90
CA ASP A 102 -4.76 4.92 -6.26
C ASP A 102 -5.31 6.35 -6.27
N ARG A 103 -5.35 6.97 -7.46
CA ARG A 103 -6.09 8.22 -7.66
C ARG A 103 -7.61 7.94 -7.58
N ALA A 104 -8.37 8.93 -7.10
CA ALA A 104 -9.83 8.89 -7.07
C ALA A 104 -10.44 9.05 -8.46
#